data_AF-R6BFY7-F1
#
_entry.id   AF-R6BFY7-F1
#
_cell.length_a   1.000
_cell.length_b   1.000
_cell.length_c   1.000
_cell.angle_alpha   90.00
_cell.angle_beta   90.00
_cell.angle_gamma   90.00
#
_symmetry.space_group_name_H-M   'P 1'
#
loop_
_entity.id
_entity.type
_entity.pdbx_description
1 polymer ?
#
loop_
_entity_poly.entity_id
_entity_poly.type
_entity_poly.pdbx_seq_one_letter_code
_entity_poly.pdbx_strand_id
1 'polypeptide(L)' 'MQKYEYKFVEVPSTPENKENPEGFSPFKIIAQVVSAESHNGWRLKQIIEPKLTVMGAHNFLVVLEKEAGSAPSAR' A
#
# COMPACT_ATOMS: atom_id res chain seq x y z
N MET A 1 -7.36 17.75 -18.47
CA MET A 1 -6.57 16.96 -17.48
C MET A 1 -7.42 15.79 -17.04
N GLN A 2 -6.87 14.58 -17.05
CA GLN A 2 -7.50 13.44 -16.39
C GLN A 2 -7.51 13.69 -14.87
N LYS A 3 -8.64 13.42 -14.22
CA LYS A 3 -8.79 13.51 -12.76
C LYS A 3 -8.45 12.14 -12.18
N TYR A 4 -7.62 12.13 -11.14
CA TYR A 4 -7.24 10.92 -10.43
C TYR A 4 -7.67 11.01 -8.97
N GLU A 5 -8.11 9.87 -8.44
CA GLU A 5 -8.30 9.63 -7.01
C GLU A 5 -7.04 8.94 -6.47
N TYR A 6 -6.68 9.26 -5.23
CA TYR A 6 -5.52 8.68 -4.55
C TYR A 6 -5.94 7.99 -3.26
N LYS A 7 -5.31 6.86 -2.98
CA LYS A 7 -5.43 6.12 -1.72
C LYS A 7 -4.04 5.90 -1.14
N PHE A 8 -3.92 6.08 0.17
CA PHE A 8 -2.69 5.92 0.92
C PHE A 8 -2.89 4.82 1.96
N VAL A 9 -2.01 3.81 1.93
CA VAL A 9 -2.07 2.68 2.86
C VAL A 9 -0.74 2.58 3.59
N GLU A 10 -0.78 2.67 4.92
CA GLU A 10 0.39 2.40 5.75
C GLU A 10 0.56 0.90 5.94
N VAL A 11 1.78 0.41 5.72
CA VAL A 11 2.16 -0.97 5.99
C VAL A 11 3.27 -0.99 7.04
N PRO A 12 3.09 -1.68 8.17
CA PRO A 12 4.11 -1.79 9.20
C PRO A 12 5.44 -2.29 8.65
N SER A 13 6.54 -1.66 9.06
CA SER A 13 7.90 -2.13 8.72
C SER A 13 8.39 -3.25 9.66
N THR A 14 7.76 -3.38 10.82
CA THR A 14 8.03 -4.38 11.84
C THR A 14 6.72 -5.07 12.25
N PRO A 15 6.78 -6.32 12.73
CA PRO A 15 5.57 -7.01 13.21
C PRO A 15 5.02 -6.32 14.46
N GLU A 16 3.69 -6.17 14.54
CA GLU A 16 3.03 -5.60 15.71
C GLU A 16 3.17 -6.49 16.96
N ASN A 17 3.26 -7.81 16.75
CA ASN A 17 3.39 -8.78 17.84
C ASN A 17 4.70 -9.56 17.71
N LYS A 18 5.52 -9.54 18.77
CA LYS A 18 6.89 -10.10 18.78
C LYS A 18 6.93 -11.63 18.88
N GLU A 19 5.79 -12.28 19.05
CA GLU A 19 5.71 -13.73 19.32
C GLU A 19 5.94 -14.60 18.10
N ASN A 20 5.92 -14.05 16.87
CA ASN A 20 6.21 -14.82 15.67
C ASN A 20 6.87 -13.98 14.56
N PRO A 21 8.17 -13.64 14.69
CA PRO A 21 8.88 -12.88 13.66
C PRO A 21 9.16 -13.71 12.39
N GLU A 22 9.08 -15.04 12.47
CA GLU A 22 9.31 -15.93 11.34
C GLU A 22 8.18 -15.80 10.31
N GLY A 23 8.53 -15.28 9.13
CA GLY A 23 7.61 -15.15 8.00
C GLY A 23 7.00 -13.77 7.81
N PHE A 24 7.18 -12.85 8.76
CA PHE A 24 6.79 -11.44 8.57
C PHE A 24 7.63 -10.80 7.48
N SER A 25 6.96 -10.19 6.51
CA SER A 25 7.60 -9.42 5.45
C SER A 25 6.67 -8.30 5.03
N PRO A 26 7.06 -7.02 5.22
CA PRO A 26 6.29 -5.88 4.75
C PRO A 26 5.98 -5.98 3.25
N PHE A 27 6.91 -6.51 2.46
CA PHE A 27 6.72 -6.72 1.01
C PHE A 27 5.61 -7.72 0.68
N LYS A 28 5.42 -8.78 1.48
CA LYS A 28 4.29 -9.71 1.29
C LYS A 28 2.95 -9.00 1.55
N ILE A 29 2.90 -8.17 2.58
CA ILE A 29 1.70 -7.39 2.92
C ILE A 29 1.41 -6.35 1.82
N ILE A 30 2.44 -5.62 1.36
CA ILE A 30 2.32 -4.67 0.25
C ILE A 30 1.79 -5.38 -1.01
N ALA A 31 2.34 -6.55 -1.35
CA ALA A 31 1.86 -7.34 -2.49
C ALA A 31 0.38 -7.71 -2.34
N GLN A 32 -0.06 -8.15 -1.16
CA GLN A 32 -1.46 -8.44 -0.87
C GLN A 32 -2.36 -7.20 -1.02
N VAL A 33 -1.95 -6.05 -0.49
CA VAL A 33 -2.68 -4.78 -0.62
C VAL A 33 -2.84 -4.40 -2.09
N VAL A 34 -1.75 -4.40 -2.86
CA VAL A 34 -1.77 -4.04 -4.28
C VAL A 34 -2.64 -5.00 -5.07
N SER A 35 -2.50 -6.31 -4.85
CA SER A 35 -3.33 -7.32 -5.50
C SER A 35 -4.81 -7.12 -5.17
N ALA A 36 -5.18 -6.98 -3.90
CA ALA A 36 -6.58 -6.78 -3.50
C ALA A 36 -7.17 -5.51 -4.13
N GLU A 37 -6.45 -4.39 -4.05
CA GLU A 37 -6.93 -3.10 -4.55
C GLU A 37 -6.98 -3.03 -6.08
N SER A 38 -6.12 -3.80 -6.78
CA SER A 38 -6.16 -3.90 -8.24
C SER A 38 -7.50 -4.43 -8.78
N HIS A 39 -8.18 -5.32 -8.04
CA HIS A 39 -9.51 -5.80 -8.41
C HIS A 39 -10.56 -4.68 -8.38
N ASN A 40 -10.32 -3.62 -7.60
CA ASN A 40 -11.19 -2.45 -7.49
C ASN A 40 -10.80 -1.32 -8.47
N GLY A 41 -9.86 -1.57 -9.38
CA GLY A 41 -9.39 -0.62 -10.39
C GLY A 41 -8.30 0.35 -9.90
N TRP A 42 -7.77 0.16 -8.69
CA TRP A 42 -6.61 0.92 -8.22
C TRP A 42 -5.33 0.38 -8.85
N ARG A 43 -4.39 1.28 -9.14
CA ARG A 43 -3.07 0.93 -9.67
C ARG A 43 -2.00 1.39 -8.70
N LEU A 44 -0.96 0.59 -8.53
CA LEU A 44 0.20 1.00 -7.75
C LEU A 44 0.88 2.19 -8.42
N LYS A 45 0.97 3.31 -7.69
CA LYS A 45 1.68 4.50 -8.14
C LYS A 45 3.10 4.54 -7.58
N GLN A 46 3.24 4.32 -6.28
CA GLN A 46 4.52 4.44 -5.59
C GLN A 46 4.50 3.64 -4.27
N ILE A 47 5.67 3.17 -3.86
CA ILE A 47 5.94 2.70 -2.49
C ILE A 47 6.98 3.65 -1.90
N ILE A 48 6.70 4.21 -0.73
CA ILE A 48 7.64 5.05 0.00
C ILE A 48 8.17 4.24 1.18
N GLU A 49 9.49 4.13 1.26
CA GLU A 49 10.17 3.43 2.34
C GLU A 49 10.13 4.24 3.64
N PRO A 50 10.07 3.56 4.80
CA PRO A 50 10.15 4.22 6.10
C PRO A 50 11.47 4.97 6.26
N LYS A 51 11.41 6.14 6.89
CA LYS A 51 12.58 6.94 7.27
C LYS A 51 12.70 6.97 8.79
N LEU A 52 13.52 6.08 9.34
CA LEU A 52 13.68 5.92 10.78
C LEU A 52 14.16 7.17 11.52
N THR A 53 14.82 8.10 10.80
CA THR A 53 15.27 9.39 11.34
C THR A 53 14.17 10.45 11.42
N VAL A 54 12.99 10.18 10.84
CA VAL A 54 11.85 11.10 10.83
C VAL A 54 10.78 10.56 11.77
N MET A 55 10.41 11.37 12.77
CA MET A 55 9.37 11.01 13.74
C MET A 55 8.06 10.67 13.02
N GLY A 56 7.52 9.48 13.29
CA GLY A 56 6.27 8.99 12.70
C GLY A 56 6.39 8.36 11.31
N ALA A 57 7.55 8.39 10.66
CA ALA A 57 7.77 7.76 9.36
C ALA A 57 8.32 6.32 9.47
N HIS A 58 7.74 5.54 10.38
CA HIS A 58 8.22 4.18 10.69
C HIS A 58 7.58 3.09 9.82
N ASN A 59 6.56 3.42 9.03
CA ASN A 59 5.84 2.50 8.16
C ASN A 59 6.18 2.75 6.69
N PHE A 60 6.00 1.73 5.85
CA PHE A 60 5.91 1.93 4.42
C PHE A 60 4.61 2.67 4.09
N LEU A 61 4.64 3.54 3.09
CA LEU A 61 3.43 4.15 2.54
C LEU A 61 3.22 3.65 1.11
N VAL A 62 2.16 2.89 0.89
CA VAL A 62 1.73 2.45 -0.44
C VAL A 62 0.77 3.50 -1.00
N VAL A 63 1.13 4.08 -2.13
CA VAL A 63 0.34 5.08 -2.84
C VAL A 63 -0.31 4.41 -4.04
N LEU A 64 -1.63 4.47 -4.09
CA LEU A 64 -2.44 3.93 -5.18
C LEU A 64 -3.18 5.06 -5.89
N GLU A 65 -3.35 4.92 -7.20
CA GLU A 65 -4.12 5.87 -8.01
C GLU A 65 -5.20 5.17 -8.83
N LYS A 66 -6.29 5.88 -9.08
CA LYS A 66 -7.39 5.43 -9.94
C LYS A 66 -7.92 6.60 -10.76
N GLU A 67 -8.26 6.38 -12.01
CA GLU A 67 -8.91 7.41 -12.84
C GLU A 67 -10.31 7.70 -12.29
N ALA A 68 -10.61 8.96 -12.00
CA ALA A 68 -11.90 9.37 -11.45
C ALA A 68 -13.02 9.06 -12.45
N GLY A 69 -14.04 8.32 -12.00
CA GLY A 69 -15.15 7.85 -12.84
C GLY A 69 -14.88 6.53 -13.59
N SER A 70 -13.76 5.86 -13.36
CA SER A 70 -13.54 4.51 -13.88
C SER A 70 -14.39 3.48 -13.11
N ALA A 71 -15.30 2.82 -13.83
CA ALA A 71 -16.08 1.69 -13.29
C ALA A 71 -15.12 0.54 -12.87
N PRO A 72 -15.45 -0.22 -11.81
CA PRO A 72 -14.67 -1.40 -11.46
C PRO A 72 -14.63 -2.37 -12.64
N SER A 73 -13.44 -2.87 -12.97
CA SER A 73 -13.26 -3.85 -14.04
C SER A 73 -13.95 -5.14 -13.62
N ALA A 74 -15.10 -5.45 -14.22
CA ALA A 74 -15.69 -6.78 -14.12
C ALA A 74 -14.73 -7.77 -14.80
N ARG A 75 -14.07 -8.61 -14.00
CA ARG A 75 -13.42 -9.83 -14.46
C ARG A 75 -13.92 -10.99 -13.62
#